data_AF-A0A6P6TTX4-F1
#
_entry.id   AF-A0A6P6TTX4-F1
#
_cell.length_a   1.000
_cell.length_b   1.000
_cell.length_c   1.000
_cell.angle_alpha   90.00
_cell.angle_beta   90.00
_cell.angle_gamma   90.00
#
_symmetry.space_group_name_H-M   'P 1'
#
loop_
_entity.id
_entity.type
_entity.pdbx_description
1 polymer ?
#
loop_
_entity_poly.entity_id
_entity_poly.type
_entity_poly.pdbx_seq_one_letter_code
_entity_poly.pdbx_strand_id
1 'polypeptide(L)'
;MLPDQCGSSLLLHLPDDVLIIVTRSLTPKDLCNLGLCCRGLCELVASEKVWLAQCDKLGVVPYKDLSEWRKGVSSYKAICRFLVGVFPLLGIWVHQNPELGNVVYVMPGFVSVVGCRIIPQEIGPLGIEDGPILWAPVFEILCDFEGSAEFFLHGRERDHDYVYPGSLKAVDRTCNVLLLEVEPRQQRNGGILAHSKSFAHDLDKDFSRKISRSDSGISKSNRIVGHNASMVPFSRMAFGDRRKLLDLVTGQVRLQVPDAKNSLLFPRLRGDVDLSEDIAILSERRLLLMQMYNLGSSPSDRKAGARLLLDPTQLEMSEIRKNMNCTHGCETSWYGDGSQTQCMKKKTLTGYFRDSFRHMLGKSNSINGSRETLKKNFSSGGNRHAQLHEFLHSGDTIGLMLHASTVKLSSYRAWPNMHDSRFALYKLPMREPVAGQEYSGLWGGTFGWPPGRPSEDKLGKALFFLLLSYEESQGQTLLIATKILEGTHYVLHPNGSAMFIVNIDESSLEPFPWEADEDGRVLNVECAYNGEGIANGYGFRYPGSKPGSLFVIQDGLLAFVWRESKSVLTLQRLNLEKLLKKGERMHALPPVSNFAYLTRSYSNVFAAFSNSANSLSSQR
;
A
#
# COMPACT_ATOMS: atom_id res chain seq x y z
N MET A 1 25.52 -48.94 -32.52
CA MET A 1 24.52 -48.55 -31.50
C MET A 1 24.57 -47.03 -31.39
N LEU A 2 23.48 -46.34 -31.74
CA LEU A 2 23.35 -44.90 -31.57
C LEU A 2 23.47 -44.55 -30.08
N PRO A 3 24.17 -43.47 -29.70
CA PRO A 3 24.20 -43.05 -28.30
C PRO A 3 22.80 -42.61 -27.88
N ASP A 4 22.32 -43.15 -26.76
CA ASP A 4 21.04 -42.80 -26.15
C ASP A 4 20.89 -41.28 -26.00
N GLN A 5 20.11 -40.67 -26.90
CA GLN A 5 19.55 -39.33 -26.73
C GLN A 5 18.50 -39.39 -25.62
N CYS A 6 18.92 -39.36 -24.36
CA CYS A 6 17.97 -39.41 -23.25
C CYS A 6 18.22 -38.29 -22.24
N GLY A 7 17.16 -37.52 -21.98
CA GLY A 7 17.08 -36.48 -20.96
C GLY A 7 16.64 -35.13 -21.50
N SER A 8 17.58 -34.27 -21.87
CA SER A 8 17.31 -32.86 -22.21
C SER A 8 16.94 -32.60 -23.67
N SER A 9 17.32 -33.47 -24.62
CA SER A 9 17.00 -33.30 -26.04
C SER A 9 15.50 -33.30 -26.31
N LEU A 10 14.74 -34.11 -25.57
CA LEU A 10 13.28 -34.20 -25.69
C LEU A 10 12.61 -32.85 -25.36
N LEU A 11 13.01 -32.20 -24.26
CA LEU A 11 12.49 -30.88 -23.87
C LEU A 11 12.87 -29.78 -24.86
N LEU A 12 14.09 -29.83 -25.40
CA LEU A 12 14.60 -28.85 -26.36
C LEU A 12 14.03 -29.01 -27.78
N HIS A 13 13.35 -30.13 -28.06
CA HIS A 13 12.72 -30.39 -29.35
C HIS A 13 11.19 -30.31 -29.27
N LEU A 14 10.66 -29.91 -28.11
CA LEU A 14 9.23 -29.63 -27.99
C LEU A 14 8.86 -28.41 -28.86
N PRO A 15 7.70 -28.46 -29.53
CA PRO A 15 7.10 -27.27 -30.12
C PRO A 15 6.91 -26.14 -29.10
N ASP A 16 7.03 -24.89 -29.55
CA ASP A 16 6.97 -23.69 -28.71
C ASP A 16 5.68 -23.60 -27.87
N ASP A 17 4.55 -24.02 -28.41
CA ASP A 17 3.24 -24.06 -27.75
C ASP A 17 3.22 -25.05 -26.57
N VAL A 18 3.78 -26.26 -26.77
CA VAL A 18 3.92 -27.27 -25.70
C VAL A 18 4.88 -26.77 -24.63
N LEU A 19 5.98 -26.15 -25.05
CA LEU A 19 6.95 -25.56 -24.14
C LEU A 19 6.33 -24.46 -23.26
N ILE A 20 5.49 -23.59 -23.84
CA ILE A 20 4.77 -22.55 -23.10
C ILE A 20 3.85 -23.18 -22.04
N ILE A 21 3.15 -24.27 -22.36
CA ILE A 21 2.30 -24.99 -21.40
C ILE A 21 3.14 -25.57 -20.26
N VAL A 22 4.25 -26.24 -20.58
CA VAL A 22 5.15 -26.84 -19.58
C VAL A 22 5.74 -25.74 -18.68
N THR A 23 6.26 -24.67 -19.26
CA THR A 23 6.85 -23.58 -18.48
C THR A 23 5.81 -22.87 -17.62
N ARG A 24 4.57 -22.68 -18.11
CA ARG A 24 3.44 -22.19 -17.29
C ARG A 24 3.11 -23.08 -16.11
N SER A 25 3.43 -24.38 -16.11
CA SER A 25 3.24 -25.22 -14.93
C SER A 25 4.29 -24.96 -13.83
N LEU A 26 5.44 -24.40 -14.19
CA LEU A 26 6.56 -24.14 -13.28
C LEU A 26 6.44 -22.77 -12.60
N THR A 27 7.18 -22.59 -11.49
CA THR A 27 7.39 -21.25 -10.92
C THR A 27 8.57 -20.55 -11.60
N PRO A 28 8.63 -19.20 -11.58
CA PRO A 28 9.78 -18.45 -12.06
C PRO A 28 11.12 -18.88 -11.44
N LYS A 29 11.10 -19.33 -10.18
CA LYS A 29 12.28 -19.87 -9.49
C LYS A 29 12.72 -21.20 -10.09
N ASP A 30 11.77 -22.08 -10.38
CA ASP A 30 12.05 -23.40 -10.98
C ASP A 30 12.58 -23.24 -12.41
N LEU A 31 12.08 -22.26 -13.17
CA LEU A 31 12.63 -21.91 -14.48
C LEU A 31 14.07 -21.44 -14.40
N CYS A 32 14.39 -20.56 -13.45
CA CYS A 32 15.78 -20.16 -13.20
C CYS A 32 16.65 -21.37 -12.86
N ASN A 33 16.17 -22.28 -12.01
CA ASN A 33 16.90 -23.51 -11.67
C ASN A 33 17.08 -24.43 -12.90
N LEU A 34 16.06 -24.54 -13.76
CA LEU A 34 16.11 -25.32 -14.99
C LEU A 34 17.21 -24.80 -15.93
N GLY A 35 17.36 -23.47 -16.03
CA GLY A 35 18.41 -22.84 -16.82
C GLY A 35 19.83 -23.14 -16.32
N LEU A 36 20.00 -23.51 -15.04
CA LEU A 36 21.30 -23.91 -14.49
C LEU A 36 21.68 -25.36 -14.81
N CYS A 37 20.76 -26.18 -15.30
CA CYS A 37 20.99 -27.61 -15.52
C CYS A 37 21.89 -27.90 -16.74
N CYS A 38 21.68 -27.22 -17.86
CA CYS A 38 22.51 -27.37 -19.05
C CYS A 38 22.38 -26.17 -20.00
N ARG A 39 23.30 -26.05 -20.96
CA ARG A 39 23.34 -24.93 -21.91
C ARG A 39 22.07 -24.79 -22.74
N GLY A 40 21.53 -25.89 -23.27
CA GLY A 40 20.30 -25.83 -24.07
C GLY A 40 19.10 -25.33 -23.25
N LEU A 41 18.95 -25.79 -22.01
CA LEU A 41 17.89 -25.31 -21.12
C LEU A 41 18.13 -23.86 -20.67
N CYS A 42 19.39 -23.43 -20.55
CA CYS A 42 19.72 -22.03 -20.33
C CYS A 42 19.26 -21.14 -21.49
N GLU A 43 19.50 -21.57 -22.73
CA GLU A 43 19.06 -20.87 -23.95
C GLU A 43 17.53 -20.85 -24.05
N LEU A 44 16.87 -21.96 -23.71
CA LEU A 44 15.42 -22.08 -23.62
C LEU A 44 14.82 -21.08 -22.62
N VAL A 45 15.38 -21.03 -21.41
CA VAL A 45 14.96 -20.10 -20.35
C VAL A 45 15.35 -18.66 -20.68
N ALA A 46 16.26 -18.40 -21.62
CA ALA A 46 16.54 -17.05 -22.10
C ALA A 46 15.47 -16.54 -23.09
N SER A 47 14.58 -17.40 -23.57
CA SER A 47 13.52 -17.03 -24.52
C SER A 47 12.49 -16.06 -23.91
N GLU A 48 12.21 -14.98 -24.62
CA GLU A 48 11.19 -13.98 -24.26
C GLU A 48 9.78 -14.59 -24.16
N LYS A 49 9.47 -15.61 -24.97
CA LYS A 49 8.15 -16.27 -24.98
C LYS A 49 7.85 -16.96 -23.64
N VAL A 50 8.87 -17.57 -23.04
CA VAL A 50 8.75 -18.26 -21.74
C VAL A 50 8.40 -17.25 -20.64
N TRP A 51 9.10 -16.11 -20.60
CA TRP A 51 8.86 -15.09 -19.58
C TRP A 51 7.58 -14.29 -19.81
N LEU A 52 7.18 -14.05 -21.06
CA LEU A 52 5.87 -13.50 -21.39
C LEU A 52 4.75 -14.39 -20.85
N ALA A 53 4.85 -15.71 -21.07
CA ALA A 53 3.89 -16.67 -20.54
C ALA A 53 3.85 -16.71 -19.00
N GLN A 54 4.99 -16.50 -18.33
CA GLN A 54 5.04 -16.35 -16.87
C GLN A 54 4.38 -15.05 -16.39
N CYS A 55 4.62 -13.94 -17.08
CA CYS A 55 3.99 -12.67 -16.75
C CYS A 55 2.46 -12.75 -16.88
N ASP A 56 1.99 -13.35 -17.97
CA ASP A 56 0.57 -13.58 -18.22
C ASP A 56 -0.05 -14.52 -17.17
N LYS A 57 0.65 -15.59 -16.79
CA LYS A 57 0.22 -16.51 -15.72
C LYS A 57 -0.02 -15.78 -14.38
N LEU A 58 0.75 -14.73 -14.07
CA LEU A 58 0.55 -13.97 -12.83
C LEU A 58 -0.76 -13.17 -12.83
N GLY A 59 -1.35 -12.90 -14.00
CA GLY A 59 -2.65 -12.23 -14.13
C GLY A 59 -2.68 -10.78 -13.62
N VAL A 60 -1.53 -10.19 -13.34
CA VAL A 60 -1.42 -8.83 -12.78
C VAL A 60 -1.72 -7.76 -13.82
N VAL A 61 -1.17 -7.93 -15.01
CA VAL A 61 -1.28 -7.00 -16.13
C VAL A 61 -1.91 -7.77 -17.28
N PRO A 62 -2.94 -7.22 -17.96
CA PRO A 62 -3.52 -7.85 -19.13
C PRO A 62 -2.47 -8.16 -20.19
N TYR A 63 -2.60 -9.30 -20.88
CA TYR A 63 -1.64 -9.73 -21.92
C TYR A 63 -1.35 -8.64 -22.96
N LYS A 64 -2.38 -7.90 -23.38
CA LYS A 64 -2.27 -6.80 -24.35
C LYS A 64 -1.39 -5.64 -23.89
N ASP A 65 -1.28 -5.41 -22.58
CA ASP A 65 -0.53 -4.29 -22.00
C ASP A 65 0.93 -4.70 -21.67
N LEU A 66 1.22 -6.01 -21.60
CA LEU A 66 2.57 -6.52 -21.35
C LEU A 66 3.56 -6.13 -22.47
N SER A 67 3.11 -6.06 -23.71
CA SER A 67 3.92 -5.61 -24.85
C SER A 67 4.33 -4.14 -24.73
N GLU A 68 3.46 -3.31 -24.15
CA GLU A 68 3.75 -1.91 -23.88
C GLU A 68 4.73 -1.76 -22.70
N TRP A 69 4.52 -2.54 -21.63
CA TRP A 69 5.48 -2.59 -20.51
C TRP A 69 6.87 -3.06 -20.95
N ARG A 70 6.94 -3.99 -21.91
CA ARG A 70 8.20 -4.51 -22.48
C ARG A 70 9.06 -3.43 -23.11
N LYS A 71 8.47 -2.34 -23.62
CA LYS A 71 9.23 -1.19 -24.17
C LYS A 71 10.00 -0.42 -23.10
N GLY A 72 9.56 -0.49 -21.83
CA GLY A 72 10.19 0.22 -20.71
C GLY A 72 11.36 -0.50 -20.04
N VAL A 73 11.58 -1.79 -20.33
CA VAL A 73 12.56 -2.64 -19.63
C VAL A 73 13.38 -3.52 -20.58
N SER A 74 14.40 -4.20 -20.06
CA SER A 74 15.34 -5.00 -20.85
C SER A 74 14.72 -6.26 -21.47
N SER A 75 13.76 -6.90 -20.78
CA SER A 75 13.16 -8.19 -21.17
C SER A 75 11.84 -8.49 -20.44
N TYR A 76 11.04 -9.44 -20.92
CA TYR A 76 9.91 -9.98 -20.13
C TYR A 76 10.39 -10.67 -18.85
N LYS A 77 11.64 -11.16 -18.81
CA LYS A 77 12.25 -11.66 -17.57
C LYS A 77 12.38 -10.57 -16.52
N ALA A 78 12.75 -9.34 -16.91
CA ALA A 78 12.80 -8.18 -16.02
C ALA A 78 11.39 -7.84 -15.49
N ILE A 79 10.37 -7.85 -16.37
CA ILE A 79 8.97 -7.68 -15.95
C ILE A 79 8.56 -8.76 -14.95
N CYS A 80 8.83 -10.03 -15.27
CA CYS A 80 8.46 -11.16 -14.42
C CYS A 80 9.13 -11.05 -13.04
N ARG A 81 10.43 -10.72 -13.01
CA ARG A 81 11.19 -10.48 -11.77
C ARG A 81 10.52 -9.40 -10.91
N PHE A 82 10.17 -8.28 -11.52
CA PHE A 82 9.49 -7.19 -10.83
C PHE A 82 8.12 -7.62 -10.31
N LEU A 83 7.26 -8.15 -11.17
CA LEU A 83 5.90 -8.58 -10.84
C LEU A 83 5.90 -9.63 -9.72
N VAL A 84 6.78 -10.63 -9.75
CA VAL A 84 6.90 -11.63 -8.67
C VAL A 84 7.30 -10.96 -7.35
N GLY A 85 8.14 -9.93 -7.40
CA GLY A 85 8.58 -9.17 -6.23
C GLY A 85 7.48 -8.30 -5.62
N VAL A 86 6.59 -7.73 -6.42
CA VAL A 86 5.56 -6.79 -5.96
C VAL A 86 4.15 -7.37 -5.89
N PHE A 87 3.91 -8.54 -6.48
CA PHE A 87 2.60 -9.22 -6.49
C PHE A 87 1.94 -9.32 -5.11
N PRO A 88 2.67 -9.67 -4.02
CA PRO A 88 2.08 -9.74 -2.69
C PRO A 88 1.56 -8.39 -2.17
N LEU A 89 1.99 -7.26 -2.74
CA LEU A 89 1.56 -5.92 -2.36
C LEU A 89 0.19 -5.56 -2.92
N LEU A 90 -0.29 -6.23 -3.97
CA LEU A 90 -1.56 -5.89 -4.62
C LEU A 90 -2.76 -6.16 -3.70
N GLY A 91 -3.79 -5.33 -3.84
CA GLY A 91 -5.05 -5.44 -3.12
C GLY A 91 -5.32 -4.27 -2.17
N ILE A 92 -6.25 -4.49 -1.23
CA ILE A 92 -6.72 -3.46 -0.31
C ILE A 92 -5.87 -3.48 0.97
N TRP A 93 -5.42 -2.30 1.35
CA TRP A 93 -4.72 -2.02 2.59
C TRP A 93 -5.49 -0.98 3.37
N VAL A 94 -5.46 -1.11 4.69
CA VAL A 94 -6.15 -0.20 5.59
C VAL A 94 -5.20 0.32 6.65
N HIS A 95 -5.44 1.57 7.06
CA HIS A 95 -4.79 2.17 8.20
C HIS A 95 -5.67 2.07 9.46
N GLN A 96 -5.07 2.29 10.63
CA GLN A 96 -5.69 2.22 11.95
C GLN A 96 -7.01 3.02 12.08
N ASN A 97 -8.02 2.35 12.65
CA ASN A 97 -9.35 2.83 13.10
C ASN A 97 -9.22 3.90 14.22
N PRO A 98 -10.03 5.00 14.27
CA PRO A 98 -11.39 5.17 13.79
C PRO A 98 -11.64 6.13 12.62
N GLU A 99 -10.61 6.60 11.92
CA GLU A 99 -10.78 7.69 10.94
C GLU A 99 -11.46 7.27 9.61
N LEU A 100 -12.04 8.28 8.94
CA LEU A 100 -12.50 8.26 7.55
C LEU A 100 -11.29 8.33 6.61
N GLY A 101 -11.33 7.61 5.48
CA GLY A 101 -10.29 7.71 4.43
C GLY A 101 -9.05 6.86 4.68
N ASN A 102 -9.23 5.72 5.34
CA ASN A 102 -8.15 4.80 5.72
C ASN A 102 -7.83 3.72 4.67
N VAL A 103 -8.53 3.70 3.54
CA VAL A 103 -8.40 2.65 2.52
C VAL A 103 -7.36 3.07 1.49
N VAL A 104 -6.35 2.23 1.29
CA VAL A 104 -5.35 2.34 0.22
C VAL A 104 -5.47 1.12 -0.66
N TYR A 105 -5.75 1.31 -1.94
CA TYR A 105 -5.75 0.25 -2.93
C TYR A 105 -4.44 0.25 -3.70
N VAL A 106 -3.78 -0.90 -3.76
CA VAL A 106 -2.50 -1.07 -4.47
C VAL A 106 -2.76 -1.83 -5.76
N MET A 107 -2.45 -1.18 -6.89
CA MET A 107 -2.76 -1.66 -8.23
C MET A 107 -1.63 -1.43 -9.22
N PRO A 108 -1.62 -2.14 -10.37
CA PRO A 108 -0.65 -1.91 -11.43
C PRO A 108 -0.80 -0.51 -12.04
N GLY A 109 0.35 0.14 -12.28
CA GLY A 109 0.46 1.39 -13.04
C GLY A 109 0.96 1.14 -14.47
N PHE A 110 2.04 1.82 -14.85
CA PHE A 110 2.81 1.51 -16.06
C PHE A 110 4.25 1.20 -15.67
N VAL A 111 4.66 -0.07 -15.84
CA VAL A 111 5.98 -0.54 -15.39
C VAL A 111 6.21 -0.19 -13.91
N SER A 112 5.12 -0.21 -13.14
CA SER A 112 5.06 0.24 -11.75
C SER A 112 3.86 -0.37 -11.00
N VAL A 113 3.88 -0.25 -9.68
CA VAL A 113 2.74 -0.50 -8.79
C VAL A 113 2.48 0.75 -7.96
N VAL A 114 1.22 1.17 -7.87
CA VAL A 114 0.81 2.44 -7.24
C VAL A 114 -0.15 2.15 -6.09
N GLY A 115 0.11 2.78 -4.93
CA GLY A 115 -0.82 2.83 -3.81
C GLY A 115 -1.68 4.08 -3.86
N CYS A 116 -3.00 3.91 -4.00
CA CYS A 116 -3.98 4.98 -4.11
C CYS A 116 -4.90 4.99 -2.89
N ARG A 117 -4.93 6.09 -2.14
CA ARG A 117 -5.87 6.31 -1.04
C ARG A 117 -7.23 6.67 -1.61
N ILE A 118 -8.28 5.98 -1.21
CA ILE A 118 -9.65 6.30 -1.57
C ILE A 118 -10.16 7.41 -0.64
N ILE A 119 -10.69 8.47 -1.22
CA ILE A 119 -11.22 9.61 -0.48
C ILE A 119 -12.70 9.36 -0.14
N PRO A 120 -13.10 9.53 1.13
CA PRO A 120 -14.51 9.53 1.53
C PRO A 120 -15.30 10.59 0.74
N GLN A 121 -16.36 10.15 0.07
CA GLN A 121 -17.17 11.01 -0.80
C GLN A 121 -18.64 10.58 -0.82
N GLU A 122 -19.50 11.48 -1.22
CA GLU A 122 -20.87 11.16 -1.60
C GLU A 122 -20.93 10.55 -3.02
N ILE A 123 -22.03 9.87 -3.32
CA ILE A 123 -22.28 9.31 -4.64
C ILE A 123 -22.65 10.43 -5.60
N GLY A 124 -21.98 10.45 -6.74
CA GLY A 124 -22.26 11.38 -7.82
C GLY A 124 -23.51 10.98 -8.64
N PRO A 125 -23.89 11.82 -9.62
CA PRO A 125 -25.09 11.58 -10.45
C PRO A 125 -25.02 10.30 -11.30
N LEU A 126 -23.81 9.80 -11.56
CA LEU A 126 -23.56 8.57 -12.33
C LEU A 126 -23.65 7.29 -11.48
N GLY A 127 -23.99 7.38 -10.19
CA GLY A 127 -24.14 6.22 -9.32
C GLY A 127 -22.81 5.62 -8.85
N ILE A 128 -22.87 4.38 -8.33
CA ILE A 128 -21.75 3.69 -7.68
C ILE A 128 -20.76 3.10 -8.70
N GLU A 129 -21.25 2.52 -9.80
CA GLU A 129 -20.42 1.78 -10.78
C GLU A 129 -19.76 2.68 -11.85
N ASP A 130 -20.45 3.73 -12.27
CA ASP A 130 -19.98 4.64 -13.31
C ASP A 130 -19.50 6.00 -12.79
N GLY A 131 -19.76 6.30 -11.52
CA GLY A 131 -19.28 7.50 -10.86
C GLY A 131 -17.75 7.54 -10.73
N PRO A 132 -17.10 8.67 -11.03
CA PRO A 132 -15.70 8.84 -10.72
C PRO A 132 -15.50 8.81 -9.20
N ILE A 133 -14.45 8.15 -8.74
CA ILE A 133 -14.04 8.20 -7.34
C ILE A 133 -12.85 9.12 -7.14
N LEU A 134 -12.88 9.85 -6.04
CA LEU A 134 -11.78 10.70 -5.60
C LEU A 134 -10.71 9.84 -4.94
N TRP A 135 -9.45 10.04 -5.34
CA TRP A 135 -8.32 9.30 -4.79
C TRP A 135 -7.07 10.17 -4.67
N ALA A 136 -6.15 9.85 -3.75
CA ALA A 136 -4.88 10.54 -3.58
C ALA A 136 -3.70 9.56 -3.59
N PRO A 137 -2.54 9.93 -4.16
CA PRO A 137 -1.39 9.03 -4.21
C PRO A 137 -0.72 8.88 -2.84
N VAL A 138 -0.30 7.64 -2.53
CA VAL A 138 0.37 7.27 -1.27
C VAL A 138 1.83 6.93 -1.54
N PHE A 139 2.07 5.98 -2.44
CA PHE A 139 3.40 5.56 -2.85
C PHE A 139 3.36 4.97 -4.26
N GLU A 140 4.52 4.87 -4.89
CA GLU A 140 4.73 4.19 -6.16
C GLU A 140 6.01 3.36 -6.08
N ILE A 141 5.99 2.17 -6.67
CA ILE A 141 7.15 1.29 -6.82
C ILE A 141 7.40 1.14 -8.31
N LEU A 142 8.50 1.70 -8.80
CA LEU A 142 8.89 1.62 -10.21
C LEU A 142 9.76 0.39 -10.46
N CYS A 143 9.56 -0.25 -11.60
CA CYS A 143 10.49 -1.23 -12.13
C CYS A 143 11.63 -0.51 -12.86
N ASP A 144 12.88 -0.79 -12.51
CA ASP A 144 14.06 -0.30 -13.25
C ASP A 144 14.20 -1.00 -14.62
N PHE A 145 15.32 -0.77 -15.32
CA PHE A 145 15.54 -1.43 -16.62
C PHE A 145 15.74 -2.94 -16.52
N GLU A 146 16.20 -3.47 -15.37
CA GLU A 146 16.58 -4.88 -15.16
C GLU A 146 15.56 -5.68 -14.32
N GLY A 147 14.48 -5.06 -13.84
CA GLY A 147 13.46 -5.70 -13.02
C GLY A 147 13.64 -5.54 -11.52
N SER A 148 14.50 -4.64 -11.06
CA SER A 148 14.59 -4.20 -9.66
C SER A 148 13.49 -3.19 -9.34
N ALA A 149 13.13 -3.10 -8.06
CA ALA A 149 12.04 -2.27 -7.59
C ALA A 149 12.56 -1.05 -6.83
N GLU A 150 12.24 0.15 -7.30
CA GLU A 150 12.60 1.42 -6.68
C GLU A 150 11.37 2.07 -6.05
N PHE A 151 11.49 2.53 -4.81
CA PHE A 151 10.36 3.02 -4.02
C PHE A 151 10.31 4.55 -3.98
N PHE A 152 9.11 5.09 -4.19
CA PHE A 152 8.81 6.50 -4.03
C PHE A 152 7.60 6.66 -3.12
N LEU A 153 7.76 7.37 -2.01
CA LEU A 153 6.64 7.85 -1.22
C LEU A 153 6.10 9.13 -1.87
N HIS A 154 4.79 9.30 -1.93
CA HIS A 154 4.16 10.54 -2.36
C HIS A 154 3.79 11.38 -1.13
N GLY A 155 3.91 12.70 -1.25
CA GLY A 155 3.42 13.59 -0.24
C GLY A 155 3.32 15.04 -0.69
N ARG A 156 2.55 15.83 0.06
CA ARG A 156 2.40 17.27 -0.19
C ARG A 156 2.95 18.07 0.98
N GLU A 157 3.72 19.11 0.65
CA GLU A 157 4.23 20.09 1.61
C GLU A 157 4.07 21.50 1.03
N ARG A 158 3.55 22.44 1.84
CA ARG A 158 3.40 23.86 1.43
C ARG A 158 2.74 24.01 0.06
N ASP A 159 1.66 23.25 -0.16
CA ASP A 159 0.87 23.23 -1.39
C ASP A 159 1.57 22.68 -2.64
N HIS A 160 2.78 22.12 -2.53
CA HIS A 160 3.50 21.48 -3.62
C HIS A 160 3.57 19.96 -3.42
N ASP A 161 3.36 19.21 -4.50
CA ASP A 161 3.51 17.77 -4.51
C ASP A 161 4.99 17.39 -4.68
N TYR A 162 5.45 16.47 -3.84
CA TYR A 162 6.80 15.92 -3.84
C TYR A 162 6.77 14.40 -3.92
N VAL A 163 7.86 13.84 -4.44
CA VAL A 163 8.18 12.41 -4.29
C VAL A 163 9.40 12.26 -3.40
N TYR A 164 9.41 11.22 -2.58
CA TYR A 164 10.45 10.96 -1.61
C TYR A 164 11.05 9.59 -1.94
N PRO A 165 12.21 9.56 -2.60
CA PRO A 165 12.84 8.32 -3.02
C PRO A 165 13.33 7.55 -1.79
N GLY A 166 13.19 6.24 -1.85
CA GLY A 166 13.63 5.33 -0.82
C GLY A 166 13.81 3.94 -1.40
N SER A 167 13.97 2.96 -0.52
CA SER A 167 14.26 1.59 -0.91
C SER A 167 13.14 0.64 -0.54
N LEU A 168 12.96 -0.40 -1.35
CA LEU A 168 12.06 -1.50 -1.06
C LEU A 168 12.85 -2.68 -0.49
N LYS A 169 12.53 -3.08 0.73
CA LYS A 169 13.04 -4.35 1.27
C LYS A 169 12.32 -5.52 0.60
N ALA A 170 13.01 -6.65 0.48
CA ALA A 170 12.44 -7.87 -0.11
C ALA A 170 11.06 -8.18 0.49
N VAL A 171 10.06 -8.30 -0.39
CA VAL A 171 8.66 -8.46 -0.01
C VAL A 171 8.39 -9.92 0.37
N ASP A 172 7.82 -10.11 1.56
CA ASP A 172 7.31 -11.43 1.95
C ASP A 172 6.09 -11.81 1.11
N ARG A 173 6.06 -13.03 0.58
CA ARG A 173 4.93 -13.58 -0.21
C ARG A 173 3.60 -13.55 0.52
N THR A 174 3.65 -13.59 1.85
CA THR A 174 2.48 -13.63 2.73
C THR A 174 2.26 -12.31 3.48
N CYS A 175 2.90 -11.22 3.01
CA CYS A 175 2.88 -9.95 3.73
C CYS A 175 1.46 -9.47 4.01
N ASN A 176 1.24 -9.06 5.26
CA ASN A 176 -0.01 -8.49 5.73
C ASN A 176 0.17 -7.16 6.47
N VAL A 177 1.42 -6.69 6.62
CA VAL A 177 1.75 -5.38 7.17
C VAL A 177 2.80 -4.71 6.29
N LEU A 178 2.51 -3.48 5.85
CA LEU A 178 3.41 -2.63 5.09
C LEU A 178 3.89 -1.48 5.99
N LEU A 179 5.18 -1.48 6.33
CA LEU A 179 5.79 -0.55 7.28
C LEU A 179 6.59 0.53 6.54
N LEU A 180 6.43 1.77 6.95
CA LEU A 180 7.32 2.87 6.56
C LEU A 180 8.36 3.07 7.67
N GLU A 181 9.62 2.80 7.36
CA GLU A 181 10.73 2.83 8.32
C GLU A 181 11.90 3.67 7.80
N VAL A 182 12.82 3.98 8.70
CA VAL A 182 14.13 4.53 8.36
C VAL A 182 15.16 3.45 8.59
N GLU A 183 16.05 3.23 7.62
CA GLU A 183 17.10 2.21 7.70
C GLU A 183 18.47 2.88 7.76
N PRO A 184 19.32 2.55 8.76
CA PRO A 184 20.73 2.92 8.73
C PRO A 184 21.47 2.05 7.71
N ARG A 185 22.37 2.65 6.94
CA ARG A 185 23.16 1.97 5.91
C ARG A 185 24.63 2.29 6.10
N GLN A 186 25.48 1.32 5.78
CA GLN A 186 26.91 1.55 5.65
C GLN A 186 27.16 2.08 4.24
N GLN A 187 28.01 3.09 4.11
CA GLN A 187 28.33 3.66 2.82
C GLN A 187 28.94 2.55 1.95
N ARG A 188 28.32 2.23 0.80
CA ARG A 188 28.98 1.40 -0.21
C ARG A 188 30.13 2.24 -0.77
N ASN A 189 31.31 2.17 -0.16
CA ASN A 189 32.52 2.57 -0.85
C ASN A 189 32.54 1.80 -2.18
N GLY A 190 32.70 2.54 -3.28
CA GLY A 190 32.69 2.05 -4.65
C GLY A 190 33.78 1.01 -4.90
N GLY A 191 33.58 -0.20 -4.38
CA GLY A 191 34.28 -1.39 -4.80
C GLY A 191 33.80 -1.70 -6.20
N ILE A 192 34.59 -1.29 -7.18
CA ILE A 192 34.59 -1.84 -8.53
C ILE A 192 34.42 -3.36 -8.37
N LEU A 193 33.24 -3.87 -8.69
CA LEU A 193 33.06 -5.29 -8.94
C LEU A 193 33.93 -5.59 -10.16
N ALA A 194 35.16 -6.03 -9.89
CA ALA A 194 36.04 -6.58 -10.91
C ALA A 194 35.23 -7.68 -11.60
N HIS A 195 34.87 -7.42 -12.85
CA HIS A 195 34.37 -8.42 -13.76
C HIS A 195 35.37 -9.58 -13.76
N SER A 196 35.07 -10.70 -13.08
CA SER A 196 35.82 -11.93 -13.27
C SER A 196 35.35 -12.56 -14.59
N LYS A 197 35.79 -11.99 -15.71
CA LYS A 197 35.95 -12.76 -16.94
C LYS A 197 37.18 -13.63 -16.76
N SER A 198 36.98 -14.91 -16.47
CA SER A 198 37.95 -15.96 -16.73
C SER A 198 37.30 -17.28 -16.36
N PHE A 199 36.88 -18.05 -17.36
CA PHE A 199 37.08 -19.50 -17.41
C PHE A 199 36.93 -19.92 -18.87
N ALA A 200 38.04 -19.79 -19.60
CA ALA A 200 38.29 -20.53 -20.82
C ALA A 200 39.60 -21.30 -20.62
N HIS A 201 39.47 -22.62 -20.73
CA HIS A 201 40.51 -23.65 -20.92
C HIS A 201 41.57 -23.83 -19.82
N ASP A 202 41.50 -24.97 -19.13
CA ASP A 202 42.48 -26.02 -19.39
C ASP A 202 41.93 -27.43 -19.09
N LEU A 203 42.36 -28.36 -19.93
CA LEU A 203 41.95 -29.76 -20.03
C LEU A 203 42.71 -30.68 -19.05
N ASP A 204 42.09 -31.82 -18.78
CA ASP A 204 42.64 -33.12 -18.39
C ASP A 204 43.26 -33.31 -16.99
N LYS A 205 42.49 -33.97 -16.11
CA LYS A 205 42.73 -35.39 -15.78
C LYS A 205 41.64 -35.98 -14.90
N ASP A 206 41.16 -37.14 -15.35
CA ASP A 206 40.29 -38.08 -14.65
C ASP A 206 40.72 -38.37 -13.20
N PHE A 207 39.73 -38.51 -12.29
CA PHE A 207 39.62 -39.68 -11.40
C PHE A 207 38.22 -39.78 -10.77
N SER A 208 37.46 -40.78 -11.24
CA SER A 208 36.68 -41.76 -10.47
C SER A 208 35.73 -41.33 -9.32
N ARG A 209 34.43 -41.50 -9.62
CA ARG A 209 33.37 -42.18 -8.82
C ARG A 209 33.37 -41.97 -7.29
N LYS A 210 32.35 -41.27 -6.79
CA LYS A 210 31.29 -41.85 -5.93
C LYS A 210 30.15 -40.86 -5.72
N ILE A 211 28.97 -41.27 -6.21
CA ILE A 211 27.68 -40.67 -5.93
C ILE A 211 27.34 -40.95 -4.45
N SER A 212 27.09 -39.91 -3.67
CA SER A 212 26.36 -40.04 -2.41
C SER A 212 25.25 -38.99 -2.37
N ARG A 213 24.02 -39.49 -2.27
CA ARG A 213 22.81 -38.73 -1.99
C ARG A 213 22.79 -38.43 -0.50
N SER A 214 22.65 -37.17 -0.13
CA SER A 214 22.16 -36.78 1.19
C SER A 214 21.37 -35.49 1.07
N ASP A 215 20.05 -35.63 1.21
CA ASP A 215 19.12 -34.57 1.53
C ASP A 215 19.56 -33.82 2.81
N SER A 216 19.70 -32.51 2.71
CA SER A 216 19.43 -31.50 3.77
C SER A 216 20.09 -30.16 3.41
N GLY A 217 19.56 -29.48 2.39
CA GLY A 217 20.04 -28.17 1.95
C GLY A 217 19.45 -27.01 2.77
N ILE A 218 19.86 -26.85 4.04
CA ILE A 218 19.79 -25.54 4.71
C ILE A 218 20.91 -24.69 4.14
N SER A 219 20.58 -23.74 3.26
CA SER A 219 21.55 -22.79 2.70
C SER A 219 22.03 -21.82 3.78
N LYS A 220 23.12 -22.19 4.46
CA LYS A 220 23.97 -21.30 5.27
C LYS A 220 24.97 -20.61 4.35
N SER A 221 24.51 -19.59 3.64
CA SER A 221 25.37 -18.58 3.03
C SER A 221 25.20 -17.28 3.81
N ASN A 222 25.76 -17.27 5.02
CA ASN A 222 25.94 -16.07 5.85
C ASN A 222 27.14 -16.33 6.76
N ARG A 223 28.32 -16.09 6.21
CA ARG A 223 29.66 -15.97 6.83
C ARG A 223 30.59 -15.91 5.61
N ILE A 224 31.10 -14.76 5.20
CA ILE A 224 32.09 -13.95 5.92
C ILE A 224 31.99 -12.50 5.39
N VAL A 225 31.48 -11.58 6.22
CA VAL A 225 31.88 -10.16 6.26
C VAL A 225 31.78 -9.75 7.75
N GLY A 226 32.79 -9.05 8.24
CA GLY A 226 33.11 -8.90 9.66
C GLY A 226 32.10 -8.10 10.52
N HIS A 227 32.20 -8.34 11.83
CA HIS A 227 31.61 -7.59 12.95
C HIS A 227 30.20 -7.00 12.72
N ASN A 228 29.18 -7.84 12.92
CA ASN A 228 27.82 -7.34 13.15
C ASN A 228 27.78 -6.58 14.49
N ALA A 229 27.98 -5.26 14.45
CA ALA A 229 27.38 -4.40 15.46
C ALA A 229 25.87 -4.72 15.47
N SER A 230 25.31 -5.02 16.64
CA SER A 230 23.88 -5.28 16.78
C SER A 230 23.09 -4.06 16.32
N MET A 231 22.67 -4.03 15.05
CA MET A 231 21.85 -2.95 14.50
C MET A 231 20.57 -2.84 15.30
N VAL A 232 20.33 -1.66 15.86
CA VAL A 232 19.07 -1.36 16.55
C VAL A 232 17.99 -1.24 15.47
N PRO A 233 16.92 -2.06 15.50
CA PRO A 233 15.83 -1.92 14.56
C PRO A 233 15.01 -0.65 14.85
N PHE A 234 14.52 -0.01 13.79
CA PHE A 234 13.68 1.19 13.87
C PHE A 234 12.51 1.01 14.84
N SER A 235 11.86 -0.16 14.82
CA SER A 235 10.74 -0.52 15.68
C SER A 235 11.02 -0.51 17.19
N ARG A 236 12.29 -0.58 17.62
CA ARG A 236 12.69 -0.51 19.05
C ARG A 236 12.84 0.92 19.58
N MET A 237 12.78 1.93 18.72
CA MET A 237 12.82 3.33 19.14
C MET A 237 11.46 3.82 19.65
N ALA A 238 11.49 4.85 20.50
CA ALA A 238 10.27 5.52 20.95
C ALA A 238 9.47 6.08 19.75
N PHE A 239 8.13 6.07 19.84
CA PHE A 239 7.26 6.54 18.75
C PHE A 239 7.57 8.00 18.33
N GLY A 240 7.83 8.87 19.31
CA GLY A 240 8.20 10.26 19.07
C GLY A 240 9.51 10.41 18.29
N ASP A 241 10.51 9.58 18.59
CA ASP A 241 11.81 9.62 17.90
C ASP A 241 11.71 9.07 16.48
N ARG A 242 10.93 7.99 16.29
CA ARG A 242 10.61 7.44 14.97
C ARG A 242 9.94 8.48 14.07
N ARG A 243 8.96 9.21 14.60
CA ARG A 243 8.27 10.29 13.87
C ARG A 243 9.22 11.39 13.46
N LYS A 244 10.01 11.92 14.41
CA LYS A 244 11.01 12.96 14.15
C LYS A 244 12.01 12.54 13.07
N LEU A 245 12.44 11.27 13.11
CA LEU A 245 13.40 10.76 12.14
C LEU A 245 12.80 10.64 10.74
N LEU A 246 11.55 10.16 10.63
CA LEU A 246 10.82 10.14 9.36
C LEU A 246 10.65 11.55 8.79
N ASP A 247 10.16 12.50 9.59
CA ASP A 247 9.98 13.90 9.17
C ASP A 247 11.30 14.54 8.72
N LEU A 248 12.40 14.24 9.41
CA LEU A 248 13.73 14.74 9.07
C LEU A 248 14.25 14.16 7.75
N VAL A 249 14.13 12.84 7.56
CA VAL A 249 14.57 12.18 6.31
C VAL A 249 13.73 12.68 5.14
N THR A 250 12.41 12.71 5.26
CA THR A 250 11.52 13.19 4.19
C THR A 250 11.82 14.64 3.83
N GLY A 251 12.11 15.50 4.82
CA GLY A 251 12.46 16.90 4.55
C GLY A 251 13.73 17.11 3.73
N GLN A 252 14.61 16.11 3.67
CA GLN A 252 15.92 16.19 3.01
C GLN A 252 15.96 15.45 1.67
N VAL A 253 15.31 14.29 1.56
CA VAL A 253 15.32 13.48 0.32
C VAL A 253 14.27 13.91 -0.71
N ARG A 254 13.41 14.87 -0.37
CA ARG A 254 12.28 15.27 -1.23
C ARG A 254 12.74 15.75 -2.61
N LEU A 255 12.01 15.33 -3.62
CA LEU A 255 12.22 15.67 -5.01
C LEU A 255 10.95 16.31 -5.59
N GLN A 256 11.09 17.47 -6.22
CA GLN A 256 9.97 18.12 -6.89
C GLN A 256 9.84 17.59 -8.31
N VAL A 257 8.68 17.01 -8.63
CA VAL A 257 8.35 16.54 -9.98
C VAL A 257 7.54 17.63 -10.67
N PRO A 258 7.84 17.99 -11.93
CA PRO A 258 7.04 18.96 -12.68
C PRO A 258 5.57 18.53 -12.77
N ASP A 259 4.63 19.43 -12.44
CA ASP A 259 3.19 19.13 -12.33
C ASP A 259 2.62 18.48 -13.60
N ALA A 260 3.03 18.95 -14.78
CA ALA A 260 2.62 18.40 -16.07
C ALA A 260 2.95 16.89 -16.20
N LYS A 261 4.10 16.47 -15.67
CA LYS A 261 4.56 15.07 -15.68
C LYS A 261 4.05 14.29 -14.47
N ASN A 262 3.60 14.96 -13.42
CA ASN A 262 3.02 14.30 -12.24
C ASN A 262 1.51 14.12 -12.34
N SER A 263 0.89 14.38 -13.49
CA SER A 263 -0.57 14.33 -13.67
C SER A 263 -1.14 12.89 -13.65
N LEU A 264 -0.42 11.92 -14.24
CA LEU A 264 -0.86 10.54 -14.42
C LEU A 264 0.06 9.55 -13.70
N LEU A 265 -0.54 8.56 -13.03
CA LEU A 265 0.16 7.44 -12.39
C LEU A 265 -0.17 6.08 -13.02
N PHE A 266 -1.29 6.00 -13.73
CA PHE A 266 -1.75 4.83 -14.45
C PHE A 266 -2.62 5.27 -15.63
N PRO A 267 -2.76 4.45 -16.69
CA PRO A 267 -3.57 4.80 -17.84
C PRO A 267 -5.04 4.94 -17.47
N ARG A 268 -5.71 5.98 -17.99
CA ARG A 268 -7.13 6.23 -17.73
C ARG A 268 -7.99 5.25 -18.52
N LEU A 269 -9.19 4.99 -18.01
CA LEU A 269 -10.16 4.16 -18.72
C LEU A 269 -10.86 4.99 -19.80
N ARG A 270 -10.21 5.18 -20.95
CA ARG A 270 -10.74 5.81 -22.17
C ARG A 270 -10.44 4.93 -23.40
N GLY A 271 -10.94 5.32 -24.57
CA GLY A 271 -10.77 4.54 -25.81
C GLY A 271 -9.30 4.31 -26.20
N ASP A 272 -9.06 3.39 -27.14
CA ASP A 272 -7.70 2.91 -27.48
C ASP A 272 -6.72 4.01 -27.96
N VAL A 273 -7.22 5.08 -28.57
CA VAL A 273 -6.39 6.22 -29.02
C VAL A 273 -5.80 6.97 -27.82
N ASP A 274 -6.61 7.22 -26.80
CA ASP A 274 -6.20 7.93 -25.57
C ASP A 274 -5.22 7.08 -24.74
N LEU A 275 -5.33 5.75 -24.82
CA LEU A 275 -4.42 4.82 -24.12
C LEU A 275 -2.97 4.97 -24.60
N SER A 276 -2.76 5.14 -25.91
CA SER A 276 -1.42 5.31 -26.50
C SER A 276 -0.75 6.61 -26.01
N GLU A 277 -1.51 7.70 -25.92
CA GLU A 277 -1.03 8.98 -25.41
C GLU A 277 -0.69 8.88 -23.91
N ASP A 278 -1.57 8.28 -23.11
CA ASP A 278 -1.34 8.05 -21.68
C ASP A 278 -0.07 7.23 -21.43
N ILE A 279 0.17 6.18 -22.22
CA ILE A 279 1.38 5.35 -22.15
C ILE A 279 2.64 6.17 -22.48
N ALA A 280 2.58 7.08 -23.46
CA ALA A 280 3.71 7.93 -23.80
C ALA A 280 4.07 8.87 -22.63
N ILE A 281 3.06 9.50 -22.01
CA ILE A 281 3.25 10.39 -20.85
C ILE A 281 3.84 9.61 -19.66
N LEU A 282 3.30 8.42 -19.37
CA LEU A 282 3.78 7.57 -18.28
C LEU A 282 5.21 7.08 -18.52
N SER A 283 5.56 6.77 -19.77
CA SER A 283 6.92 6.37 -20.16
C SER A 283 7.93 7.47 -19.91
N GLU A 284 7.62 8.71 -20.32
CA GLU A 284 8.46 9.87 -20.08
C GLU A 284 8.59 10.20 -18.60
N ARG A 285 7.48 10.12 -17.85
CA ARG A 285 7.46 10.31 -16.39
C ARG A 285 8.36 9.29 -15.70
N ARG A 286 8.28 8.01 -16.07
CA ARG A 286 9.14 6.96 -15.51
C ARG A 286 10.62 7.25 -15.76
N LEU A 287 10.99 7.61 -16.98
CA LEU A 287 12.36 7.99 -17.34
C LEU A 287 12.87 9.15 -16.48
N LEU A 288 12.04 10.18 -16.28
CA LEU A 288 12.37 11.32 -15.42
C LEU A 288 12.61 10.88 -13.97
N LEU A 289 11.71 10.07 -13.40
CA LEU A 289 11.85 9.60 -12.01
C LEU A 289 13.09 8.72 -11.83
N MET A 290 13.39 7.85 -12.77
CA MET A 290 14.61 7.03 -12.74
C MET A 290 15.87 7.90 -12.85
N GLN A 291 15.86 8.96 -13.66
CA GLN A 291 16.98 9.91 -13.71
C GLN A 291 17.16 10.64 -12.38
N MET A 292 16.06 11.09 -11.76
CA MET A 292 16.10 11.77 -10.47
C MET A 292 16.57 10.84 -9.35
N TYR A 293 16.17 9.56 -9.39
CA TYR A 293 16.61 8.51 -8.47
C TYR A 293 18.09 8.14 -8.61
N ASN A 294 18.67 8.27 -9.79
CA ASN A 294 20.10 7.99 -9.98
C ASN A 294 21.00 9.21 -9.71
N LEU A 295 20.50 10.42 -9.91
CA LEU A 295 21.31 11.65 -9.95
C LEU A 295 21.08 12.61 -8.78
N GLY A 296 20.10 12.37 -7.91
CA GLY A 296 19.94 13.16 -6.69
C GLY A 296 19.33 14.56 -6.85
N SER A 297 18.99 15.00 -8.07
CA SER A 297 18.59 16.41 -8.33
C SER A 297 17.52 16.56 -9.41
N SER A 298 16.65 17.55 -9.24
CA SER A 298 15.72 18.01 -10.28
C SER A 298 16.48 18.71 -11.41
N PRO A 299 16.06 18.61 -12.69
CA PRO A 299 16.72 19.28 -13.82
C PRO A 299 16.90 20.80 -13.64
N SER A 300 16.02 21.42 -12.85
CA SER A 300 15.99 22.86 -12.58
C SER A 300 17.15 23.36 -11.69
N ASP A 301 17.75 22.48 -10.86
CA ASP A 301 18.83 22.83 -9.92
C ASP A 301 20.25 22.67 -10.49
N ARG A 302 20.37 22.31 -11.78
CA ARG A 302 21.66 22.07 -12.46
C ARG A 302 22.60 23.29 -12.55
N LYS A 303 22.19 24.49 -12.11
CA LYS A 303 22.98 25.74 -12.26
C LYS A 303 23.86 26.10 -11.06
N ALA A 304 23.95 25.31 -9.99
CA ALA A 304 24.80 25.64 -8.84
C ALA A 304 25.69 24.47 -8.37
N GLY A 305 26.90 24.39 -8.94
CA GLY A 305 28.10 23.83 -8.30
C GLY A 305 28.16 22.31 -8.09
N ALA A 306 29.24 21.70 -8.57
CA ALA A 306 29.59 20.31 -8.35
C ALA A 306 29.69 19.97 -6.84
N ARG A 307 28.61 19.41 -6.26
CA ARG A 307 28.66 18.64 -5.02
C ARG A 307 28.76 17.17 -5.37
N LEU A 308 29.61 16.45 -4.64
CA LEU A 308 29.83 15.01 -4.75
C LEU A 308 28.50 14.25 -4.79
N LEU A 309 28.41 13.28 -5.71
CA LEU A 309 27.26 12.41 -5.97
C LEU A 309 26.80 11.71 -4.68
N LEU A 310 25.77 12.24 -4.03
CA LEU A 310 25.05 11.58 -2.96
C LEU A 310 23.91 10.73 -3.56
N ASP A 311 23.74 9.51 -3.06
CA ASP A 311 22.57 8.68 -3.35
C ASP A 311 21.31 9.44 -2.86
N PRO A 312 20.34 9.79 -3.74
CA PRO A 312 19.13 10.52 -3.35
C PRO A 312 18.32 9.84 -2.26
N THR A 313 18.46 8.53 -2.11
CA THR A 313 17.72 7.77 -1.10
C THR A 313 18.33 7.91 0.29
N GLN A 314 19.48 8.58 0.42
CA GLN A 314 20.30 8.56 1.62
C GLN A 314 20.71 9.95 2.10
N LEU A 315 20.83 10.10 3.41
CA LEU A 315 21.31 11.29 4.08
C LEU A 315 22.55 10.97 4.93
N GLU A 316 23.57 11.83 4.85
CA GLU A 316 24.79 11.66 5.64
C GLU A 316 24.52 11.86 7.13
N MET A 317 24.93 10.90 7.96
CA MET A 317 24.63 10.90 9.39
C MET A 317 25.28 12.05 10.16
N SER A 318 26.35 12.61 9.64
CA SER A 318 27.05 13.75 10.22
C SER A 318 26.18 15.02 10.22
N GLU A 319 25.34 15.23 9.19
CA GLU A 319 24.42 16.37 9.08
C GLU A 319 23.25 16.25 10.04
N ILE A 320 22.73 15.03 10.22
CA ILE A 320 21.61 14.74 11.13
C ILE A 320 22.01 14.97 12.57
N ARG A 321 23.20 14.51 12.97
CA ARG A 321 23.74 14.73 14.32
C ARG A 321 23.86 16.23 14.63
N LYS A 322 24.29 17.04 13.65
CA LYS A 322 24.37 18.51 13.80
C LYS A 322 22.99 19.14 13.98
N ASN A 323 22.00 18.77 13.16
CA ASN A 323 20.63 19.31 13.25
C ASN A 323 19.94 18.94 14.57
N MET A 324 20.20 17.74 15.10
CA MET A 324 19.67 17.30 16.40
C MET A 324 20.33 18.04 17.57
N ASN A 325 21.65 18.27 17.52
CA ASN A 325 22.39 18.98 18.57
C ASN A 325 21.98 20.47 18.67
N CYS A 326 21.63 21.11 17.55
CA CYS A 326 21.14 22.50 17.55
C CYS A 326 19.76 22.66 18.22
N THR A 327 18.99 21.57 18.36
CA THR A 327 17.67 21.62 19.01
C THR A 327 17.77 21.55 20.54
N HIS A 328 18.91 21.10 21.07
CA HIS A 328 19.15 20.95 22.51
C HIS A 328 19.69 22.22 23.20
N GLY A 329 20.00 23.28 22.44
CA GLY A 329 20.64 24.50 22.94
C GLY A 329 19.72 25.69 23.23
N CYS A 330 18.39 25.53 23.15
CA CYS A 330 17.44 26.65 23.28
C CYS A 330 16.54 26.53 24.53
N GLU A 331 17.09 26.07 25.65
CA GLU A 331 16.45 26.13 26.96
C GLU A 331 17.44 26.67 27.99
N THR A 332 17.77 27.96 27.90
CA THR A 332 18.10 28.86 29.03
C THR A 332 18.62 30.20 28.52
N SER A 333 18.40 31.25 29.32
CA SER A 333 18.73 32.68 29.12
C SER A 333 17.68 33.50 28.38
N TRP A 334 17.81 34.83 28.43
CA TRP A 334 16.89 35.89 27.99
C TRP A 334 15.93 36.46 29.07
N TYR A 335 16.53 36.97 30.16
CA TYR A 335 16.19 38.29 30.71
C TYR A 335 17.23 39.29 30.17
N GLY A 336 16.81 40.49 29.74
CA GLY A 336 17.70 41.65 29.55
C GLY A 336 17.83 42.20 28.12
N ASP A 337 16.97 43.17 27.83
CA ASP A 337 17.13 44.43 27.08
C ASP A 337 18.15 44.62 25.92
N GLY A 338 17.62 45.05 24.77
CA GLY A 338 18.07 46.21 23.99
C GLY A 338 19.44 46.24 23.29
N SER A 339 19.48 45.88 21.99
CA SER A 339 19.85 46.79 20.86
C SER A 339 20.28 46.04 19.59
N GLN A 340 20.02 46.68 18.45
CA GLN A 340 20.05 46.22 17.05
C GLN A 340 21.35 45.53 16.61
N THR A 341 21.26 44.50 15.76
CA THR A 341 21.75 44.53 14.35
C THR A 341 21.11 43.38 13.55
N GLN A 342 20.64 43.69 12.33
CA GLN A 342 19.88 42.81 11.44
C GLN A 342 20.72 41.67 10.84
N CYS A 343 20.21 40.44 10.92
CA CYS A 343 20.53 39.36 9.99
C CYS A 343 19.20 38.68 9.59
N MET A 344 18.91 38.63 8.29
CA MET A 344 17.63 38.19 7.75
C MET A 344 17.36 36.70 8.05
N LYS A 345 16.56 36.44 9.09
CA LYS A 345 16.03 35.11 9.40
C LYS A 345 14.84 34.82 8.49
N LYS A 346 14.96 33.75 7.70
CA LYS A 346 13.82 33.00 7.14
C LYS A 346 12.89 32.62 8.29
N LYS A 347 11.72 33.27 8.37
CA LYS A 347 10.67 32.94 9.33
C LYS A 347 9.96 31.67 8.85
N THR A 348 10.26 30.53 9.46
CA THR A 348 9.46 29.31 9.36
C THR A 348 8.20 29.50 10.21
N LEU A 349 7.06 29.62 9.53
CA LEU A 349 5.75 29.74 10.16
C LEU A 349 5.25 28.34 10.54
N THR A 350 5.87 27.76 11.58
CA THR A 350 5.48 26.50 12.24
C THR A 350 4.27 26.68 13.17
N GLY A 351 3.39 27.64 12.85
CA GLY A 351 2.38 28.18 13.76
C GLY A 351 1.04 27.45 13.74
N TYR A 352 0.56 26.98 12.59
CA TYR A 352 -0.84 26.54 12.50
C TYR A 352 -1.08 25.07 12.85
N PHE A 353 -0.08 24.19 12.71
CA PHE A 353 -0.26 22.78 13.09
C PHE A 353 0.02 22.51 14.57
N ARG A 354 0.81 23.36 15.24
CA ARG A 354 1.25 23.14 16.62
C ARG A 354 0.11 23.26 17.65
N ASP A 355 -0.90 24.07 17.37
CA ASP A 355 -1.95 24.35 18.37
C ASP A 355 -3.06 23.28 18.41
N SER A 356 -3.26 22.50 17.34
CA SER A 356 -4.15 21.32 17.38
C SER A 356 -3.51 20.14 18.15
N PHE A 357 -2.17 20.08 18.22
CA PHE A 357 -1.42 19.00 18.89
C PHE A 357 -1.12 19.23 20.37
N ARG A 358 -1.32 20.45 20.93
CA ARG A 358 -1.22 20.65 22.39
C ARG A 358 -2.23 19.80 23.17
N HIS A 359 -3.35 19.42 22.55
CA HIS A 359 -4.34 18.55 23.16
C HIS A 359 -3.93 17.06 23.24
N MET A 360 -2.80 16.66 22.62
CA MET A 360 -2.25 15.31 22.75
C MET A 360 -1.25 15.13 23.89
N LEU A 361 -0.89 16.20 24.61
CA LEU A 361 0.06 16.13 25.74
C LEU A 361 -0.62 16.15 27.13
N GLY A 362 -1.93 15.90 27.20
CA GLY A 362 -2.70 15.99 28.44
C GLY A 362 -3.27 14.68 28.95
N LYS A 363 -2.86 14.31 30.18
CA LYS A 363 -3.49 13.38 31.15
C LYS A 363 -3.01 11.92 31.14
N SER A 364 -1.83 11.69 31.72
CA SER A 364 -1.61 10.50 32.54
C SER A 364 -2.33 10.70 33.89
N ASN A 365 -3.40 9.95 34.15
CA ASN A 365 -4.05 9.93 35.46
C ASN A 365 -3.16 9.16 36.45
N SER A 366 -2.45 9.86 37.33
CA SER A 366 -1.93 9.30 38.58
C SER A 366 -2.82 9.80 39.72
N ILE A 367 -3.62 8.89 40.30
CA ILE A 367 -4.26 9.15 41.59
C ILE A 367 -3.29 8.70 42.70
N ASN A 368 -3.07 9.62 43.62
CA ASN A 368 -2.20 9.55 44.79
C ASN A 368 -2.52 8.39 45.73
N GLY A 369 -1.47 7.80 46.32
CA GLY A 369 -1.52 6.90 47.46
C GLY A 369 -0.15 6.75 48.14
N SER A 370 0.17 7.72 49.00
CA SER A 370 1.16 7.75 50.10
C SER A 370 2.41 6.83 50.13
N ARG A 371 3.57 7.50 50.07
CA ARG A 371 4.67 7.59 51.06
C ARG A 371 5.53 6.36 51.45
N GLU A 372 6.82 6.53 51.12
CA GLU A 372 8.07 6.15 51.81
C GLU A 372 8.56 4.69 51.90
N THR A 373 9.81 4.53 51.44
CA THR A 373 10.84 3.56 51.86
C THR A 373 10.61 2.08 51.55
N LEU A 374 11.32 1.56 50.53
CA LEU A 374 12.55 0.78 50.77
C LEU A 374 13.18 0.37 49.44
N LYS A 375 14.50 0.55 49.35
CA LYS A 375 15.39 -0.15 48.41
C LYS A 375 15.03 -1.63 48.38
N LYS A 376 14.69 -2.16 47.22
CA LYS A 376 14.98 -3.55 46.85
C LYS A 376 15.00 -3.69 45.33
N ASN A 377 16.16 -4.15 44.87
CA ASN A 377 16.43 -4.56 43.51
C ASN A 377 15.35 -5.53 43.03
N PHE A 378 14.62 -5.14 41.99
CA PHE A 378 13.90 -6.07 41.14
C PHE A 378 14.44 -5.93 39.73
N SER A 379 15.19 -6.95 39.31
CA SER A 379 15.44 -7.27 37.93
C SER A 379 14.10 -7.56 37.24
N SER A 380 13.56 -6.61 36.49
CA SER A 380 12.53 -6.88 35.50
C SER A 380 13.06 -6.49 34.12
N GLY A 381 13.17 -7.49 33.24
CA GLY A 381 13.48 -7.30 31.82
C GLY A 381 12.30 -6.64 31.12
N GLY A 382 12.08 -5.35 31.40
CA GLY A 382 11.02 -4.54 30.82
C GLY A 382 11.57 -3.64 29.72
N ASN A 383 11.32 -4.02 28.47
CA ASN A 383 11.15 -3.17 27.29
C ASN A 383 11.78 -1.76 27.34
N ARG A 384 13.11 -1.67 27.48
CA ARG A 384 13.83 -0.41 27.31
C ARG A 384 13.86 -0.09 25.81
N HIS A 385 13.21 1.00 25.44
CA HIS A 385 13.32 1.54 24.08
C HIS A 385 14.78 1.87 23.81
N ALA A 386 15.25 1.54 22.63
CA ALA A 386 16.60 1.88 22.23
C ALA A 386 16.70 3.40 22.05
N GLN A 387 17.81 3.98 22.47
CA GLN A 387 17.99 5.43 22.36
C GLN A 387 18.30 5.81 20.91
N LEU A 388 17.83 6.97 20.48
CA LEU A 388 18.07 7.46 19.12
C LEU A 388 19.56 7.50 18.76
N HIS A 389 20.43 7.88 19.70
CA HIS A 389 21.87 7.92 19.45
C HIS A 389 22.44 6.52 19.09
N GLU A 390 21.98 5.46 19.76
CA GLU A 390 22.42 4.08 19.52
C GLU A 390 22.00 3.61 18.12
N PHE A 391 20.78 3.96 17.70
CA PHE A 391 20.29 3.72 16.34
C PHE A 391 21.14 4.45 15.30
N LEU A 392 21.42 5.74 15.53
CA LEU A 392 22.22 6.55 14.62
C LEU A 392 23.69 6.13 14.56
N HIS A 393 24.21 5.42 15.55
CA HIS A 393 25.57 4.87 15.51
C HIS A 393 25.70 3.58 14.70
N SER A 394 24.59 3.01 14.23
CA SER A 394 24.59 1.72 13.52
C SER A 394 24.86 1.79 12.01
N GLY A 395 24.99 3.00 11.44
CA GLY A 395 25.32 3.21 10.03
C GLY A 395 25.91 4.59 9.75
N ASP A 396 26.49 4.76 8.55
CA ASP A 396 27.10 6.00 8.06
C ASP A 396 26.10 6.91 7.35
N THR A 397 25.05 6.32 6.80
CA THR A 397 23.92 7.00 6.16
C THR A 397 22.60 6.46 6.70
N ILE A 398 21.51 7.19 6.50
CA ILE A 398 20.15 6.66 6.68
C ILE A 398 19.30 6.94 5.45
N GLY A 399 18.34 6.07 5.17
CA GLY A 399 17.42 6.24 4.06
C GLY A 399 15.99 5.82 4.41
N LEU A 400 15.05 6.29 3.59
CA LEU A 400 13.65 5.87 3.66
C LEU A 400 13.51 4.43 3.16
N MET A 401 12.71 3.62 3.85
CA MET A 401 12.53 2.21 3.51
C MET A 401 11.07 1.78 3.64
N LEU A 402 10.58 1.06 2.63
CA LEU A 402 9.31 0.34 2.67
C LEU A 402 9.58 -1.13 2.99
N HIS A 403 8.94 -1.64 4.04
CA HIS A 403 9.11 -3.01 4.52
C HIS A 403 7.77 -3.74 4.55
N ALA A 404 7.58 -4.65 3.60
CA ALA A 404 6.43 -5.55 3.58
C ALA A 404 6.77 -6.81 4.38
N SER A 405 6.03 -7.02 5.47
CA SER A 405 6.30 -8.08 6.45
C SER A 405 5.04 -8.88 6.78
N THR A 406 5.24 -10.10 7.27
CA THR A 406 4.18 -10.96 7.78
C THR A 406 4.20 -10.93 9.30
N VAL A 407 3.08 -10.52 9.89
CA VAL A 407 2.86 -10.45 11.33
C VAL A 407 1.65 -11.30 11.69
N LYS A 408 1.72 -12.05 12.78
CA LYS A 408 0.55 -12.74 13.31
C LYS A 408 -0.41 -11.71 13.89
N LEU A 409 -1.51 -11.44 13.17
CA LEU A 409 -2.56 -10.54 13.59
C LEU A 409 -3.81 -11.35 13.94
N SER A 410 -4.50 -10.97 15.00
CA SER A 410 -5.89 -11.38 15.18
C SER A 410 -6.78 -10.48 14.31
N SER A 411 -7.88 -11.05 13.83
CA SER A 411 -8.92 -10.31 13.12
C SER A 411 -10.26 -10.51 13.80
N TYR A 412 -11.17 -9.56 13.60
CA TYR A 412 -12.56 -9.64 14.00
C TYR A 412 -13.40 -9.32 12.77
N ARG A 413 -14.22 -10.26 12.30
CA ARG A 413 -15.10 -10.08 11.12
C ARG A 413 -14.33 -9.57 9.88
N ALA A 414 -13.23 -10.24 9.56
CA ALA A 414 -12.28 -9.89 8.50
C ALA A 414 -11.54 -8.53 8.65
N TRP A 415 -11.76 -7.80 9.75
CA TRP A 415 -11.02 -6.57 10.07
C TRP A 415 -9.80 -6.88 10.97
N PRO A 416 -8.56 -6.54 10.58
CA PRO A 416 -7.39 -6.87 11.37
C PRO A 416 -7.26 -5.95 12.60
N ASN A 417 -6.77 -6.51 13.71
CA ASN A 417 -6.44 -5.74 14.91
C ASN A 417 -5.08 -5.03 14.73
N MET A 418 -5.12 -3.71 14.60
CA MET A 418 -3.98 -2.88 14.22
C MET A 418 -3.31 -2.25 15.45
N HIS A 419 -1.98 -2.18 15.44
CA HIS A 419 -1.22 -1.50 16.49
C HIS A 419 -1.16 0.02 16.25
N ASP A 420 -1.29 0.78 17.34
CA ASP A 420 -1.42 2.24 17.35
C ASP A 420 -0.11 3.02 17.22
N SER A 421 1.00 2.35 17.49
CA SER A 421 2.32 2.97 17.60
C SER A 421 3.22 2.61 16.41
N ARG A 422 2.64 2.27 15.25
CA ARG A 422 3.39 1.90 14.03
C ARG A 422 2.99 2.79 12.86
N PHE A 423 3.97 3.08 12.00
CA PHE A 423 3.75 3.71 10.71
C PHE A 423 3.45 2.63 9.68
N ALA A 424 2.20 2.16 9.61
CA ALA A 424 1.87 0.91 8.94
C ALA A 424 0.51 0.89 8.25
N LEU A 425 0.45 0.20 7.12
CA LEU A 425 -0.80 -0.24 6.48
C LEU A 425 -0.97 -1.75 6.67
N TYR A 426 -2.21 -2.20 6.84
CA TYR A 426 -2.56 -3.60 7.11
C TYR A 426 -3.39 -4.16 5.96
N LYS A 427 -3.01 -5.33 5.45
CA LYS A 427 -3.68 -5.93 4.30
C LYS A 427 -5.05 -6.48 4.72
N LEU A 428 -6.09 -6.17 3.95
CA LEU A 428 -7.37 -6.86 4.08
C LEU A 428 -7.35 -8.16 3.27
N PRO A 429 -7.79 -9.28 3.85
CA PRO A 429 -7.91 -10.54 3.14
C PRO A 429 -9.09 -10.46 2.15
N MET A 430 -8.78 -10.19 0.87
CA MET A 430 -9.76 -10.28 -0.21
C MET A 430 -9.96 -11.75 -0.56
N ARG A 431 -11.21 -12.22 -0.52
CA ARG A 431 -11.59 -13.54 -1.05
C ARG A 431 -12.27 -13.34 -2.39
N GLU A 432 -11.84 -14.12 -3.37
CA GLU A 432 -12.54 -14.18 -4.65
C GLU A 432 -13.85 -14.96 -4.47
N PRO A 433 -14.93 -14.55 -5.18
CA PRO A 433 -16.16 -15.31 -5.24
C PRO A 433 -15.90 -16.74 -5.73
N VAL A 434 -16.31 -17.72 -4.92
CA VAL A 434 -16.29 -19.15 -5.27
C VAL A 434 -17.69 -19.72 -5.08
N ALA A 435 -17.96 -20.88 -5.67
CA ALA A 435 -19.24 -21.58 -5.49
C ALA A 435 -19.55 -21.77 -3.99
N GLY A 436 -20.75 -21.38 -3.56
CA GLY A 436 -21.17 -21.39 -2.14
C GLY A 436 -20.69 -20.18 -1.32
N GLN A 437 -19.85 -19.30 -1.88
CA GLN A 437 -19.45 -18.03 -1.27
C GLN A 437 -19.53 -16.87 -2.29
N GLU A 438 -20.61 -16.85 -3.06
CA GLU A 438 -20.77 -16.03 -4.26
C GLU A 438 -20.75 -14.53 -3.96
N TYR A 439 -21.29 -14.12 -2.80
CA TYR A 439 -21.31 -12.72 -2.37
C TYR A 439 -20.01 -12.20 -1.77
N SER A 440 -18.94 -13.00 -1.66
CA SER A 440 -17.68 -12.56 -1.05
C SER A 440 -16.98 -11.45 -1.85
N GLY A 441 -16.16 -10.64 -1.18
CA GLY A 441 -15.36 -9.60 -1.82
C GLY A 441 -15.90 -8.20 -1.59
N LEU A 442 -15.57 -7.27 -2.50
CA LEU A 442 -15.79 -5.83 -2.30
C LEU A 442 -17.11 -5.37 -2.92
N TRP A 443 -17.87 -4.60 -2.14
CA TRP A 443 -19.15 -4.03 -2.53
C TRP A 443 -19.20 -2.54 -2.21
N GLY A 444 -19.90 -1.81 -3.06
CA GLY A 444 -20.23 -0.40 -2.93
C GLY A 444 -21.65 -0.29 -2.45
N GLY A 445 -21.88 0.52 -1.43
CA GLY A 445 -23.18 0.63 -0.78
C GLY A 445 -23.69 2.07 -0.70
N THR A 446 -25.01 2.19 -0.64
CA THR A 446 -25.71 3.46 -0.36
C THR A 446 -27.03 3.22 0.35
N PHE A 447 -27.48 4.22 1.10
CA PHE A 447 -28.78 4.15 1.77
C PHE A 447 -29.92 4.62 0.86
N GLY A 448 -31.00 3.86 0.86
CA GLY A 448 -32.26 4.15 0.18
C GLY A 448 -32.54 3.23 -1.00
N TRP A 449 -33.80 3.22 -1.41
CA TRP A 449 -34.30 2.49 -2.56
C TRP A 449 -34.98 3.47 -3.51
N PRO A 450 -34.84 3.30 -4.83
CA PRO A 450 -33.95 2.35 -5.53
C PRO A 450 -32.45 2.72 -5.43
N PRO A 451 -31.52 1.87 -5.97
CA PRO A 451 -30.06 2.06 -5.91
C PRO A 451 -29.52 3.27 -6.71
N GLY A 452 -29.91 4.47 -6.29
CA GLY A 452 -29.17 5.72 -6.45
C GLY A 452 -28.93 6.23 -7.88
N ARG A 453 -29.70 7.24 -8.25
CA ARG A 453 -29.13 8.54 -8.67
C ARG A 453 -29.60 9.65 -7.72
N PRO A 454 -28.71 10.48 -7.15
CA PRO A 454 -29.15 11.69 -6.49
C PRO A 454 -29.87 12.58 -7.51
N SER A 455 -31.09 13.03 -7.19
CA SER A 455 -31.75 14.11 -7.91
C SER A 455 -30.97 15.41 -7.69
N GLU A 456 -30.89 16.30 -8.69
CA GLU A 456 -30.12 17.56 -8.60
C GLU A 456 -30.45 18.40 -7.34
N ASP A 457 -31.66 18.26 -6.80
CA ASP A 457 -32.16 19.02 -5.64
C ASP A 457 -31.83 18.44 -4.25
N LYS A 458 -31.11 17.30 -4.13
CA LYS A 458 -30.82 16.66 -2.82
C LYS A 458 -29.32 16.53 -2.56
N LEU A 459 -28.94 16.72 -1.29
CA LEU A 459 -27.60 16.39 -0.78
C LEU A 459 -27.23 14.96 -1.18
N GLY A 460 -25.99 14.75 -1.59
CA GLY A 460 -25.52 13.45 -2.05
C GLY A 460 -25.59 12.41 -0.94
N LYS A 461 -25.88 11.17 -1.32
CA LYS A 461 -25.88 10.04 -0.38
C LYS A 461 -24.46 9.56 -0.19
N ALA A 462 -24.08 9.23 1.04
CA ALA A 462 -22.73 8.72 1.32
C ALA A 462 -22.43 7.43 0.56
N LEU A 463 -21.24 7.34 -0.04
CA LEU A 463 -20.70 6.12 -0.60
C LEU A 463 -20.10 5.26 0.51
N PHE A 464 -20.51 3.99 0.59
CA PHE A 464 -19.92 3.02 1.49
C PHE A 464 -19.10 2.02 0.70
N PHE A 465 -17.94 1.61 1.21
CA PHE A 465 -17.32 0.36 0.77
C PHE A 465 -17.48 -0.67 1.87
N LEU A 466 -17.95 -1.86 1.49
CA LEU A 466 -18.16 -3.00 2.38
C LEU A 466 -17.37 -4.19 1.86
N LEU A 467 -16.68 -4.88 2.76
CA LEU A 467 -16.08 -6.18 2.52
C LEU A 467 -17.06 -7.26 3.00
N LEU A 468 -17.62 -8.01 2.07
CA LEU A 468 -18.48 -9.15 2.37
C LEU A 468 -17.62 -10.41 2.54
N SER A 469 -17.80 -11.09 3.68
CA SER A 469 -17.02 -12.28 4.04
C SER A 469 -17.90 -13.32 4.73
N TYR A 470 -17.53 -14.58 4.56
CA TYR A 470 -18.20 -15.72 5.19
C TYR A 470 -17.43 -16.20 6.42
N GLU A 471 -18.18 -16.46 7.49
CA GLU A 471 -17.70 -17.01 8.75
C GLU A 471 -18.60 -18.17 9.16
N GLU A 472 -18.00 -19.32 9.46
CA GLU A 472 -18.72 -20.46 10.03
C GLU A 472 -18.76 -20.33 11.55
N SER A 473 -19.96 -20.32 12.12
CA SER A 473 -20.18 -20.26 13.56
C SER A 473 -21.30 -21.22 13.95
N GLN A 474 -21.01 -22.11 14.90
CA GLN A 474 -22.00 -23.07 15.44
C GLN A 474 -22.68 -23.95 14.36
N GLY A 475 -21.97 -24.25 13.26
CA GLY A 475 -22.50 -25.04 12.15
C GLY A 475 -23.41 -24.27 11.18
N GLN A 476 -23.54 -22.95 11.37
CA GLN A 476 -24.20 -22.04 10.45
C GLN A 476 -23.18 -21.20 9.69
N THR A 477 -23.52 -20.86 8.46
CA THR A 477 -22.72 -20.02 7.58
C THR A 477 -23.25 -18.59 7.61
N LEU A 478 -22.47 -17.68 8.19
CA LEU A 478 -22.82 -16.28 8.33
C LEU A 478 -22.16 -15.46 7.23
N LEU A 479 -22.94 -14.65 6.52
CA LEU A 479 -22.44 -13.60 5.64
C LEU A 479 -22.38 -12.29 6.42
N ILE A 480 -21.19 -11.69 6.46
CA ILE A 480 -20.90 -10.48 7.22
C ILE A 480 -20.48 -9.38 6.27
N ALA A 481 -21.17 -8.24 6.30
CA ALA A 481 -20.82 -7.05 5.54
C ALA A 481 -20.06 -6.05 6.41
N THR A 482 -18.73 -6.10 6.38
CA THR A 482 -17.86 -5.25 7.19
C THR A 482 -17.58 -3.93 6.48
N LYS A 483 -17.87 -2.79 7.14
CA LYS A 483 -17.61 -1.47 6.57
C LYS A 483 -16.12 -1.15 6.55
N ILE A 484 -15.59 -0.77 5.40
CA ILE A 484 -14.19 -0.37 5.23
C ILE A 484 -14.03 1.13 4.92
N LEU A 485 -15.04 1.76 4.32
CA LEU A 485 -15.09 3.19 4.02
C LEU A 485 -16.51 3.72 4.16
N GLU A 486 -16.65 4.95 4.64
CA GLU A 486 -17.89 5.71 4.72
C GLU A 486 -17.63 7.10 4.15
N GLY A 487 -18.51 7.57 3.27
CA GLY A 487 -18.37 8.83 2.54
C GLY A 487 -18.89 10.09 3.22
N THR A 488 -19.23 10.03 4.52
CA THR A 488 -19.80 11.15 5.28
C THR A 488 -18.71 12.08 5.83
N HIS A 489 -19.11 13.27 6.28
CA HIS A 489 -18.23 14.19 7.01
C HIS A 489 -17.85 13.68 8.42
N TYR A 490 -18.73 12.87 9.02
CA TYR A 490 -18.57 12.30 10.35
C TYR A 490 -18.91 10.82 10.35
N VAL A 491 -18.00 10.01 10.90
CA VAL A 491 -18.23 8.58 11.06
C VAL A 491 -19.41 8.33 12.02
N LEU A 492 -20.43 7.60 11.58
CA LEU A 492 -21.51 7.18 12.49
C LEU A 492 -21.08 5.98 13.36
N HIS A 493 -20.40 5.01 12.74
CA HIS A 493 -19.87 3.80 13.39
C HIS A 493 -18.44 3.55 12.94
N PRO A 494 -17.51 3.05 13.76
CA PRO A 494 -16.12 2.87 13.35
C PRO A 494 -15.98 1.96 12.12
N ASN A 495 -14.97 2.19 11.29
CA ASN A 495 -14.59 1.23 10.25
C ASN A 495 -14.20 -0.11 10.89
N GLY A 496 -14.47 -1.21 10.19
CA GLY A 496 -14.43 -2.56 10.75
C GLY A 496 -15.71 -3.00 11.46
N SER A 497 -16.72 -2.13 11.61
CA SER A 497 -18.04 -2.55 12.09
C SER A 497 -18.79 -3.34 11.02
N ALA A 498 -19.49 -4.39 11.43
CA ALA A 498 -20.41 -5.08 10.53
C ALA A 498 -21.67 -4.24 10.35
N MET A 499 -21.97 -3.84 9.12
CA MET A 499 -23.22 -3.15 8.77
C MET A 499 -24.42 -4.08 8.88
N PHE A 500 -24.24 -5.35 8.54
CA PHE A 500 -25.19 -6.42 8.81
C PHE A 500 -24.48 -7.77 8.88
N ILE A 501 -25.18 -8.74 9.48
CA ILE A 501 -24.83 -10.15 9.52
C ILE A 501 -26.10 -10.92 9.17
N VAL A 502 -26.03 -11.81 8.19
CA VAL A 502 -27.15 -12.68 7.83
C VAL A 502 -26.73 -14.13 7.84
N ASN A 503 -27.65 -15.00 8.21
CA ASN A 503 -27.47 -16.43 8.10
C ASN A 503 -27.92 -16.87 6.71
N ILE A 504 -26.99 -17.35 5.88
CA ILE A 504 -27.32 -17.78 4.52
C ILE A 504 -27.94 -19.18 4.46
N ASP A 505 -27.89 -19.93 5.57
CA ASP A 505 -28.55 -21.24 5.67
C ASP A 505 -30.05 -21.10 6.03
N GLU A 506 -30.50 -19.90 6.41
CA GLU A 506 -31.88 -19.61 6.81
C GLU A 506 -32.56 -18.65 5.81
N SER A 507 -33.35 -19.21 4.90
CA SER A 507 -34.19 -18.41 4.00
C SER A 507 -35.23 -17.59 4.77
N SER A 508 -35.42 -16.35 4.33
CA SER A 508 -36.49 -15.47 4.80
C SER A 508 -37.72 -15.57 3.89
N LEU A 509 -38.90 -15.53 4.51
CA LEU A 509 -40.20 -15.46 3.82
C LEU A 509 -40.73 -14.02 3.74
N GLU A 510 -39.96 -13.03 4.21
CA GLU A 510 -40.38 -11.63 4.15
C GLU A 510 -40.43 -11.16 2.69
N PRO A 511 -41.52 -10.51 2.25
CA PRO A 511 -41.55 -9.90 0.94
C PRO A 511 -40.66 -8.66 0.92
N PHE A 512 -40.04 -8.40 -0.23
CA PHE A 512 -39.31 -7.16 -0.44
C PHE A 512 -40.29 -5.96 -0.37
N PRO A 513 -39.98 -4.86 0.34
CA PRO A 513 -40.97 -3.81 0.60
C PRO A 513 -41.40 -2.98 -0.63
N TRP A 514 -40.71 -3.12 -1.77
CA TRP A 514 -41.01 -2.38 -3.00
C TRP A 514 -41.36 -3.34 -4.14
N GLU A 515 -42.28 -2.95 -5.01
CA GLU A 515 -42.75 -3.81 -6.12
C GLU A 515 -41.98 -3.57 -7.43
N ALA A 516 -41.32 -2.43 -7.60
CA ALA A 516 -40.65 -2.03 -8.84
C ALA A 516 -39.29 -1.32 -8.64
N ASP A 517 -38.43 -1.38 -9.66
CA ASP A 517 -37.17 -0.63 -9.79
C ASP A 517 -37.36 0.84 -10.23
N GLU A 518 -36.25 1.55 -10.53
CA GLU A 518 -36.28 2.95 -11.07
C GLU A 518 -37.10 3.07 -12.36
N ASP A 519 -37.09 2.02 -13.19
CA ASP A 519 -37.70 1.98 -14.52
C ASP A 519 -39.14 1.44 -14.49
N GLY A 520 -39.70 1.17 -13.30
CA GLY A 520 -41.03 0.60 -13.13
C GLY A 520 -41.12 -0.89 -13.49
N ARG A 521 -39.99 -1.59 -13.61
CA ARG A 521 -39.93 -3.03 -13.87
C ARG A 521 -40.16 -3.80 -12.58
N VAL A 522 -40.91 -4.88 -12.68
CA VAL A 522 -41.18 -5.79 -11.56
C VAL A 522 -39.87 -6.38 -11.06
N LEU A 523 -39.61 -6.23 -9.77
CA LEU A 523 -38.41 -6.77 -9.14
C LEU A 523 -38.51 -8.28 -9.00
N ASN A 524 -37.53 -8.99 -9.57
CA ASN A 524 -37.38 -10.42 -9.33
C ASN A 524 -36.41 -10.63 -8.17
N VAL A 525 -36.93 -11.08 -7.03
CA VAL A 525 -36.15 -11.42 -5.84
C VAL A 525 -35.82 -12.91 -5.92
N GLU A 526 -34.53 -13.23 -6.05
CA GLU A 526 -34.06 -14.61 -6.17
C GLU A 526 -34.15 -15.34 -4.83
N CYS A 527 -33.71 -14.68 -3.75
CA CYS A 527 -33.77 -15.20 -2.40
C CYS A 527 -33.67 -14.09 -1.35
N ALA A 528 -34.04 -14.41 -0.12
CA ALA A 528 -33.91 -13.53 1.03
C ALA A 528 -33.35 -14.30 2.23
N TYR A 529 -32.62 -13.63 3.10
CA TYR A 529 -31.95 -14.22 4.28
C TYR A 529 -32.21 -13.37 5.52
N ASN A 530 -32.48 -14.03 6.64
CA ASN A 530 -32.69 -13.34 7.91
C ASN A 530 -31.37 -12.95 8.56
N GLY A 531 -31.38 -11.84 9.29
CA GLY A 531 -30.26 -11.47 10.14
C GLY A 531 -30.46 -10.19 10.91
N GLU A 532 -29.34 -9.53 11.19
CA GLU A 532 -29.31 -8.33 12.01
C GLU A 532 -28.42 -7.26 11.37
N GLY A 533 -28.93 -6.04 11.36
CA GLY A 533 -28.21 -4.84 10.92
C GLY A 533 -27.69 -4.04 12.10
N ILE A 534 -26.64 -3.26 11.85
CA ILE A 534 -26.07 -2.33 12.84
C ILE A 534 -27.12 -1.32 13.30
N ALA A 535 -27.08 -0.95 14.57
CA ALA A 535 -27.93 0.06 15.18
C ALA A 535 -27.17 0.87 16.24
N ASN A 536 -27.77 1.98 16.68
CA ASN A 536 -27.23 2.77 17.78
C ASN A 536 -27.21 1.92 19.08
N GLY A 537 -26.07 1.90 19.76
CA GLY A 537 -25.85 1.15 20.99
C GLY A 537 -25.21 1.99 22.09
N TYR A 538 -24.46 1.35 22.99
CA TYR A 538 -23.80 2.03 24.09
C TYR A 538 -22.51 2.75 23.63
N GLY A 539 -22.70 3.95 23.10
CA GLY A 539 -21.62 4.79 22.59
C GLY A 539 -21.05 4.32 21.26
N PHE A 540 -20.10 5.10 20.72
CA PHE A 540 -19.59 4.96 19.35
C PHE A 540 -18.95 3.59 19.05
N ARG A 541 -18.27 2.98 20.03
CA ARG A 541 -17.50 1.73 19.84
C ARG A 541 -18.30 0.45 20.06
N TYR A 542 -19.51 0.55 20.60
CA TYR A 542 -20.35 -0.60 20.90
C TYR A 542 -21.73 -0.40 20.27
N PRO A 543 -21.82 -0.50 18.92
CA PRO A 543 -23.09 -0.42 18.25
C PRO A 543 -24.00 -1.57 18.70
N GLY A 544 -25.30 -1.31 18.73
CA GLY A 544 -26.32 -2.34 18.90
C GLY A 544 -26.59 -3.07 17.60
N SER A 545 -27.49 -4.05 17.64
CA SER A 545 -28.02 -4.72 16.46
C SER A 545 -29.55 -4.67 16.47
N LYS A 546 -30.15 -4.64 15.28
CA LYS A 546 -31.61 -4.70 15.07
C LYS A 546 -31.94 -5.71 13.98
N PRO A 547 -33.08 -6.42 14.07
CA PRO A 547 -33.49 -7.37 13.04
C PRO A 547 -33.64 -6.74 11.65
N GLY A 548 -33.25 -7.48 10.63
CA GLY A 548 -33.44 -7.14 9.23
C GLY A 548 -33.27 -8.34 8.31
N SER A 549 -33.44 -8.10 7.02
CA SER A 549 -33.40 -9.15 6.00
C SER A 549 -32.56 -8.68 4.81
N LEU A 550 -31.68 -9.56 4.31
CA LEU A 550 -30.93 -9.35 3.08
C LEU A 550 -31.72 -9.96 1.91
N PHE A 551 -31.89 -9.18 0.85
CA PHE A 551 -32.53 -9.60 -0.38
C PHE A 551 -31.50 -9.66 -1.51
N VAL A 552 -31.54 -10.74 -2.28
CA VAL A 552 -30.78 -10.91 -3.51
C VAL A 552 -31.74 -10.64 -4.66
N ILE A 553 -31.43 -9.59 -5.41
CA ILE A 553 -32.26 -9.09 -6.50
C ILE A 553 -31.54 -9.40 -7.81
N GLN A 554 -32.32 -9.59 -8.88
CA GLN A 554 -31.81 -9.82 -10.23
C GLN A 554 -30.68 -8.83 -10.61
N ASP A 555 -29.77 -9.28 -11.46
CA ASP A 555 -28.55 -8.58 -11.91
C ASP A 555 -27.47 -8.43 -10.82
N GLY A 556 -27.56 -9.21 -9.75
CA GLY A 556 -26.51 -9.30 -8.71
C GLY A 556 -26.53 -8.15 -7.70
N LEU A 557 -27.64 -7.41 -7.62
CA LEU A 557 -27.88 -6.36 -6.65
C LEU A 557 -28.27 -6.97 -5.29
N LEU A 558 -27.69 -6.46 -4.20
CA LEU A 558 -28.11 -6.84 -2.84
C LEU A 558 -28.80 -5.67 -2.15
N ALA A 559 -29.81 -5.96 -1.32
CA ALA A 559 -30.48 -4.96 -0.51
C ALA A 559 -30.71 -5.48 0.91
N PHE A 560 -30.10 -4.84 1.91
CA PHE A 560 -30.40 -5.13 3.31
C PHE A 560 -31.45 -4.16 3.85
N VAL A 561 -32.53 -4.68 4.42
CA VAL A 561 -33.66 -3.90 4.93
C VAL A 561 -33.79 -4.09 6.44
N TRP A 562 -33.75 -2.98 7.19
CA TRP A 562 -34.05 -3.00 8.62
C TRP A 562 -35.55 -3.13 8.86
N ARG A 563 -35.97 -4.12 9.66
CA ARG A 563 -37.39 -4.48 9.82
C ARG A 563 -38.23 -3.35 10.41
N GLU A 564 -37.69 -2.68 11.44
CA GLU A 564 -38.38 -1.62 12.19
C GLU A 564 -38.38 -0.28 11.45
N SER A 565 -37.21 0.19 10.99
CA SER A 565 -37.08 1.51 10.37
C SER A 565 -37.42 1.55 8.88
N LYS A 566 -37.52 0.36 8.25
CA LYS A 566 -37.65 0.21 6.79
C LYS A 566 -36.53 0.89 5.99
N SER A 567 -35.41 1.20 6.65
CA SER A 567 -34.22 1.71 5.97
C SER A 567 -33.61 0.62 5.09
N VAL A 568 -33.06 1.01 3.95
CA VAL A 568 -32.43 0.07 2.99
C VAL A 568 -30.99 0.47 2.77
N LEU A 569 -30.10 -0.53 2.78
CA LEU A 569 -28.74 -0.42 2.28
C LEU A 569 -28.63 -1.25 1.01
N THR A 570 -28.54 -0.60 -0.14
CA THR A 570 -28.37 -1.25 -1.45
C THR A 570 -26.88 -1.40 -1.75
N LEU A 571 -26.48 -2.56 -2.27
CA LEU A 571 -25.09 -2.90 -2.59
C LEU A 571 -24.92 -3.36 -4.02
N GLN A 572 -23.86 -2.87 -4.67
CA GLN A 572 -23.40 -3.29 -5.99
C GLN A 572 -21.94 -3.74 -5.92
N ARG A 573 -21.57 -4.70 -6.75
CA ARG A 573 -20.20 -5.25 -6.73
C ARG A 573 -19.23 -4.26 -7.37
N LEU A 574 -18.09 -4.02 -6.71
CA LEU A 574 -17.14 -3.02 -7.17
C LEU A 574 -15.92 -3.61 -7.85
N ASN A 575 -15.47 -2.91 -8.90
CA ASN A 575 -14.13 -3.06 -9.45
C ASN A 575 -13.35 -1.75 -9.19
N LEU A 576 -12.55 -1.72 -8.12
CA LEU A 576 -11.78 -0.52 -7.74
C LEU A 576 -10.78 -0.08 -8.80
N GLU A 577 -10.17 -1.03 -9.52
CA GLU A 577 -9.23 -0.68 -10.58
C GLU A 577 -9.92 0.12 -11.68
N LYS A 578 -11.09 -0.33 -12.15
CA LYS A 578 -11.88 0.40 -13.14
C LYS A 578 -12.34 1.76 -12.61
N LEU A 579 -12.82 1.82 -11.37
CA LEU A 579 -13.25 3.07 -10.75
C LEU A 579 -12.10 4.08 -10.61
N LEU A 580 -10.91 3.65 -10.17
CA LEU A 580 -9.74 4.52 -10.07
C LEU A 580 -9.28 5.05 -11.43
N LYS A 581 -9.30 4.20 -12.47
CA LYS A 581 -8.97 4.61 -13.84
C LYS A 581 -9.96 5.61 -14.44
N LYS A 582 -11.20 5.66 -13.95
CA LYS A 582 -12.20 6.70 -14.24
C LYS A 582 -12.16 7.89 -13.28
N GLY A 583 -11.52 7.71 -12.12
CA GLY A 583 -11.58 8.62 -10.98
C GLY A 583 -10.73 9.87 -11.12
N GLU A 584 -10.94 10.80 -10.20
CA GLU A 584 -10.25 12.08 -10.14
C GLU A 584 -9.19 12.08 -9.04
N ARG A 585 -8.01 12.58 -9.39
CA ARG A 585 -6.89 12.67 -8.46
C ARG A 585 -6.99 13.92 -7.59
N MET A 586 -6.95 13.70 -6.28
CA MET A 586 -6.81 14.70 -5.24
C MET A 586 -5.37 14.86 -4.79
N HIS A 587 -5.12 15.95 -4.07
CA HIS A 587 -3.83 16.25 -3.47
C HIS A 587 -3.40 15.19 -2.46
N ALA A 588 -2.10 14.87 -2.47
CA ALA A 588 -1.52 13.94 -1.52
C ALA A 588 -1.58 14.48 -0.08
N LEU A 589 -1.61 13.58 0.90
CA LEU A 589 -1.37 13.92 2.30
C LEU A 589 0.10 14.26 2.53
N PRO A 590 0.48 14.84 3.69
CA PRO A 590 1.88 14.89 4.09
C PRO A 590 2.51 13.49 4.09
N PRO A 591 3.80 13.33 3.72
CA PRO A 591 4.40 12.04 3.42
C PRO A 591 4.29 11.03 4.57
N VAL A 592 4.63 11.43 5.79
CA VAL A 592 4.55 10.54 6.97
C VAL A 592 3.10 10.22 7.34
N SER A 593 2.18 11.13 7.05
CA SER A 593 0.74 10.97 7.34
C SER A 593 0.07 9.90 6.49
N ASN A 594 0.68 9.54 5.35
CA ASN A 594 0.21 8.42 4.54
C ASN A 594 0.31 7.06 5.24
N PHE A 595 1.17 6.95 6.25
CA PHE A 595 1.38 5.74 7.05
C PHE A 595 1.12 5.96 8.55
N ALA A 596 0.70 7.15 8.96
CA ALA A 596 0.51 7.50 10.36
C ALA A 596 -0.96 7.79 10.68
N TYR A 597 -1.33 7.52 11.93
CA TYR A 597 -2.60 7.95 12.47
C TYR A 597 -2.63 9.48 12.56
N LEU A 598 -3.53 10.10 11.79
CA LEU A 598 -3.49 11.54 11.51
C LEU A 598 -4.07 12.35 12.68
N THR A 599 -5.20 11.92 13.25
CA THR A 599 -5.83 12.59 14.40
C THR A 599 -6.75 11.65 15.20
N ARG A 600 -7.02 11.96 16.47
CA ARG A 600 -8.15 11.35 17.21
C ARG A 600 -9.51 11.92 16.79
N SER A 601 -9.60 12.57 15.63
CA SER A 601 -10.81 13.27 15.20
C SER A 601 -11.71 12.34 14.39
N TYR A 602 -13.02 12.47 14.55
CA TYR A 602 -14.02 11.71 13.81
C TYR A 602 -14.40 12.38 12.47
N SER A 603 -13.69 13.45 12.12
CA SER A 603 -13.94 14.27 10.92
C SER A 603 -13.09 13.81 9.75
N ASN A 604 -13.65 13.86 8.54
CA ASN A 604 -12.92 13.60 7.31
C ASN A 604 -11.76 14.61 7.16
N VAL A 605 -10.51 14.14 7.18
CA VAL A 605 -9.32 14.99 7.01
C VAL A 605 -9.35 15.72 5.65
N PHE A 606 -10.03 15.15 4.66
CA PHE A 606 -10.19 15.76 3.35
C PHE A 606 -11.31 16.82 3.28
N ALA A 607 -12.22 16.88 4.27
CA ALA A 607 -13.31 17.87 4.29
C ALA A 607 -12.83 19.31 4.53
N ALA A 608 -11.62 19.50 5.08
CA ALA A 608 -11.02 20.83 5.20
C ALA A 608 -10.58 21.39 3.83
N PHE A 609 -10.24 20.52 2.88
CA PHE A 609 -9.74 20.91 1.54
C PHE A 609 -10.86 21.18 0.55
N SER A 610 -12.06 20.62 0.75
CA SER A 610 -13.24 20.87 -0.08
C SER A 610 -13.79 22.30 0.08
N ASN A 611 -13.60 22.93 1.25
CA ASN A 611 -14.07 24.30 1.48
C ASN A 611 -13.29 25.37 0.68
N SER A 612 -12.07 25.07 0.22
CA SER A 612 -11.29 25.98 -0.62
C SER A 612 -11.63 25.91 -2.11
N ALA A 613 -12.21 24.80 -2.59
CA ALA A 613 -12.60 24.67 -3.99
C ALA A 613 -13.87 25.49 -4.31
N ASN A 614 -14.80 25.59 -3.36
CA ASN A 614 -16.03 26.37 -3.53
C ASN A 614 -15.82 27.90 -3.48
N SER A 615 -14.62 28.39 -3.13
CA SER A 615 -14.32 29.83 -3.19
C SER A 615 -13.75 30.29 -4.55
N LEU A 616 -13.44 29.38 -5.47
CA LEU A 616 -12.86 29.73 -6.78
C LEU A 616 -13.88 29.72 -7.93
N SER A 617 -15.11 29.28 -7.71
CA SER A 617 -16.20 29.30 -8.71
C SER A 617 -17.11 30.54 -8.63
N SER A 618 -16.80 31.51 -7.77
CA SER A 618 -17.52 32.78 -7.67
C SER A 618 -16.62 33.95 -8.10
N GLN A 619 -16.21 33.97 -9.37
CA GLN A 619 -15.89 35.21 -10.11
C GLN A 619 -15.66 34.90 -11.59
N ARG A 620 -16.75 34.78 -12.36
CA ARG A 620 -16.98 35.52 -13.60
C ARG A 620 -18.39 35.29 -14.12
#